data_AF-A0A6P5S9M4-F1
#
_entry.id   AF-A0A6P5S9M4-F1
#
_cell.length_a   1.000
_cell.length_b   1.000
_cell.length_c   1.000
_cell.angle_alpha   90.00
_cell.angle_beta   90.00
_cell.angle_gamma   90.00
#
_symmetry.space_group_name_H-M   'P 1'
#
loop_
_entity.id
_entity.type
_entity.pdbx_description
1 polymer ?
#
loop_
_entity_poly.entity_id
_entity_poly.type
_entity_poly.pdbx_seq_one_letter_code
_entity_poly.pdbx_strand_id
1 'polypeptide(L)'
;MGRGRERWIKHYSSAQEILLVGEGDFSFSACLARAFGSARNMVATSLESQGSLRAKHRSCLSHLSGLKRRECLVLHDVDVYEIDLHPALQWRKFDVIIFNFPHAGHFPWLRERNPQLIQMHKNLLKAFFENARGMLREGGEVQVATRDDYPYNRCPWDAEEAGLVLMEKVWFKKWDYPGYQNKRGGDIKSNKTFRLRNCFTFKFALQQYEYDCTCDEMSVCSDDHYMIM
;
A
#
# COMPACT_ATOMS: atom_id res chain seq x y z
N MET A 1 21.45 -20.70 8.89
CA MET A 1 20.43 -20.03 9.74
C MET A 1 19.07 -20.50 9.28
N GLY A 2 18.31 -21.25 10.10
CA GLY A 2 17.01 -21.79 9.69
C GLY A 2 16.00 -20.66 9.46
N ARG A 3 15.26 -20.69 8.34
CA ARG A 3 14.11 -19.80 8.15
C ARG A 3 13.09 -20.16 9.23
N GLY A 4 12.76 -19.21 10.11
CA GLY A 4 11.70 -19.39 11.08
C GLY A 4 10.37 -19.72 10.37
N ARG A 5 9.47 -20.43 11.05
CA ARG A 5 8.13 -20.73 10.54
C ARG A 5 7.40 -19.43 10.18
N GLU A 6 6.77 -19.41 9.00
CA GLU A 6 5.96 -18.29 8.52
C GLU A 6 4.85 -17.92 9.53
N ARG A 7 4.70 -16.63 9.78
CA ARG A 7 3.73 -16.07 10.74
C ARG A 7 2.77 -15.17 10.00
N TRP A 8 1.51 -15.18 10.45
CA TRP A 8 0.42 -14.49 9.77
C TRP A 8 -0.30 -13.56 10.74
N ILE A 9 -0.74 -12.41 10.22
CA ILE A 9 -1.72 -11.55 10.86
C ILE A 9 -2.72 -11.11 9.79
N LYS A 10 -3.98 -11.56 9.94
CA LYS A 10 -5.01 -11.40 8.91
C LYS A 10 -4.51 -11.94 7.57
N HIS A 11 -4.44 -11.10 6.55
CA HIS A 11 -4.01 -11.44 5.21
C HIS A 11 -2.55 -11.03 4.92
N TYR A 12 -1.76 -10.70 5.95
CA TYR A 12 -0.34 -10.41 5.81
C TYR A 12 0.51 -11.55 6.37
N SER A 13 1.58 -11.88 5.66
CA SER A 13 2.55 -12.90 6.01
C SER A 13 3.93 -12.31 6.30
N SER A 14 4.66 -12.92 7.22
CA SER A 14 6.07 -12.60 7.49
C SER A 14 7.01 -12.96 6.35
N ALA A 15 6.56 -13.63 5.28
CA ALA A 15 7.34 -13.95 4.10
C ALA A 15 7.26 -12.88 2.98
N GLN A 16 6.30 -11.94 3.08
CA GLN A 16 6.07 -10.90 2.07
C GLN A 16 7.04 -9.73 2.23
N GLU A 17 7.55 -9.18 1.15
CA GLU A 17 8.15 -7.84 1.12
C GLU A 17 7.04 -6.78 1.17
N ILE A 18 7.01 -5.98 2.23
CA ILE A 18 5.91 -5.05 2.51
C ILE A 18 6.40 -3.60 2.54
N LEU A 19 5.76 -2.74 1.76
CA LEU A 19 5.91 -1.29 1.85
C LEU A 19 4.68 -0.68 2.54
N LEU A 20 4.88 0.11 3.59
CA LEU A 20 3.84 0.85 4.28
C LEU A 20 3.99 2.35 4.01
N VAL A 21 3.00 2.93 3.37
CA VAL A 21 2.98 4.31 2.88
C VAL A 21 2.17 5.21 3.82
N GLY A 22 2.74 6.37 4.17
CA GLY A 22 2.03 7.42 4.90
C GLY A 22 1.66 7.03 6.35
N GLU A 23 2.56 6.34 7.05
CA GLU A 23 2.35 5.98 8.45
C GLU A 23 2.27 7.25 9.32
N GLY A 24 1.16 7.40 10.05
CA GLY A 24 1.00 8.50 11.01
C GLY A 24 1.91 8.34 12.23
N ASP A 25 1.52 7.50 13.20
CA ASP A 25 2.35 7.22 14.38
C ASP A 25 3.07 5.86 14.33
N PHE A 26 3.14 5.23 13.15
CA PHE A 26 3.78 3.92 12.91
C PHE A 26 3.17 2.73 13.67
N SER A 27 2.00 2.92 14.29
CA SER A 27 1.35 1.87 15.09
C SER A 27 0.92 0.65 14.26
N PHE A 28 0.57 0.83 12.99
CA PHE A 28 0.19 -0.27 12.11
C PHE A 28 1.41 -1.12 11.74
N SER A 29 2.48 -0.47 11.27
CA SER A 29 3.76 -1.14 10.99
C SER A 29 4.29 -1.88 12.23
N ALA A 30 4.25 -1.24 13.41
CA ALA A 30 4.71 -1.87 14.65
C ALA A 30 3.85 -3.08 15.04
N CYS A 31 2.55 -3.07 14.73
CA CYS A 31 1.66 -4.20 14.93
C CYS A 31 2.08 -5.41 14.07
N LEU A 32 2.27 -5.20 12.76
CA LEU A 32 2.72 -6.25 11.84
C LEU A 32 4.09 -6.80 12.26
N ALA A 33 5.07 -5.91 12.48
CA ALA A 33 6.42 -6.29 12.90
C ALA A 33 6.40 -7.12 14.19
N ARG A 34 5.55 -6.79 15.17
CA ARG A 34 5.42 -7.58 16.40
C ARG A 34 4.80 -8.95 16.15
N ALA A 35 3.79 -9.06 15.29
CA ALA A 35 3.17 -10.33 14.93
C ALA A 35 4.18 -11.24 14.21
N PHE A 36 4.96 -10.69 13.29
CA PHE A 36 5.99 -11.42 12.56
C PHE A 36 7.21 -11.76 13.41
N GLY A 37 7.54 -10.93 14.41
CA GLY A 37 8.71 -11.09 15.26
C GLY A 37 10.00 -10.51 14.67
N SER A 38 10.05 -10.36 13.34
CA SER A 38 11.06 -9.65 12.55
C SER A 38 10.35 -8.77 11.53
N ALA A 39 11.04 -7.75 11.02
CA ALA A 39 10.54 -6.80 10.03
C ALA A 39 11.59 -6.41 8.99
N ARG A 40 12.61 -7.26 8.75
CA ARG A 40 13.67 -7.03 7.74
C ARG A 40 13.14 -6.82 6.32
N ASN A 41 12.01 -7.46 6.03
CA ASN A 41 11.26 -7.41 4.78
C ASN A 41 10.20 -6.29 4.76
N MET A 42 10.21 -5.38 5.74
CA MET A 42 9.26 -4.28 5.81
C MET A 42 9.98 -2.94 5.65
N VAL A 43 9.38 -2.06 4.86
CA VAL A 43 9.73 -0.63 4.81
C VAL A 43 8.53 0.19 5.24
N ALA A 44 8.69 1.00 6.29
CA ALA A 44 7.64 1.90 6.77
C ALA A 44 8.03 3.35 6.48
N THR A 45 7.12 4.10 5.87
CA THR A 45 7.40 5.46 5.39
C THR A 45 6.42 6.48 5.98
N SER A 46 6.86 7.71 6.16
CA SER A 46 6.00 8.84 6.51
C SER A 46 6.32 10.05 5.63
N LEU A 47 5.29 10.86 5.36
CA LEU A 47 5.48 12.17 4.73
C LEU A 47 6.16 13.14 5.69
N GLU A 48 5.80 13.10 6.98
CA GLU A 48 6.41 13.97 7.98
C GLU A 48 7.85 13.58 8.29
N SER A 49 8.69 14.60 8.50
CA SER A 49 10.04 14.43 9.03
C SER A 49 10.06 13.77 10.41
N GLN A 50 11.18 13.13 10.73
CA GLN A 50 11.37 12.51 12.04
C GLN A 50 11.15 13.51 13.19
N GLY A 51 11.64 14.75 13.06
CA GLY A 51 11.48 15.80 14.05
C GLY A 51 10.01 16.19 14.26
N SER A 52 9.29 16.40 13.16
CA SER A 52 7.86 16.72 13.16
C SER A 52 7.02 15.63 13.80
N LEU A 53 7.30 14.35 13.49
CA LEU A 53 6.62 13.21 14.09
C LEU A 53 6.81 13.16 15.60
N ARG A 54 8.04 13.38 16.09
CA ARG A 54 8.32 13.38 17.53
C ARG A 54 7.60 14.50 18.27
N ALA A 55 7.48 15.67 17.64
CA ALA A 55 6.76 16.80 18.21
C ALA A 55 5.24 16.57 18.23
N LYS A 56 4.67 16.04 17.14
CA LYS A 56 3.22 15.86 16.97
C LYS A 56 2.70 14.59 17.66
N HIS A 57 3.45 13.48 17.60
CA HIS A 57 2.99 12.14 17.96
C HIS A 57 3.93 11.45 18.95
N ARG A 58 3.88 11.80 20.24
CA ARG A 58 4.75 11.12 21.24
C ARG A 58 4.60 9.59 21.29
N SER A 59 3.45 9.04 20.89
CA SER A 59 3.25 7.59 20.75
C SER A 59 4.15 6.95 19.70
N CYS A 60 4.62 7.68 18.69
CA CYS A 60 5.47 7.12 17.64
C CYS A 60 6.82 6.63 18.18
N LEU A 61 7.33 7.20 19.28
CA LEU A 61 8.65 6.86 19.82
C LEU A 61 8.77 5.38 20.21
N SER A 62 7.75 4.82 20.84
CA SER A 62 7.74 3.40 21.24
C SER A 62 7.59 2.49 20.02
N HIS A 63 6.78 2.89 19.04
CA HIS A 63 6.57 2.16 17.79
C HIS A 63 7.85 2.13 16.95
N LEU A 64 8.49 3.29 16.72
CA LEU A 64 9.75 3.42 16.00
C LEU A 64 10.87 2.62 16.68
N SER A 65 10.95 2.66 18.01
CA SER A 65 11.90 1.84 18.77
C SER A 65 11.64 0.35 18.58
N GLY A 66 10.37 -0.07 18.56
CA GLY A 66 9.96 -1.45 18.28
C GLY A 66 10.31 -1.90 16.86
N LEU A 67 10.07 -1.04 15.86
CA LEU A 67 10.42 -1.28 14.46
C LEU A 67 11.93 -1.42 14.28
N LYS A 68 12.72 -0.50 14.85
CA LYS A 68 14.19 -0.56 14.81
C LYS A 68 14.74 -1.85 15.41
N ARG A 69 14.22 -2.28 16.58
CA ARG A 69 14.61 -3.56 17.21
C ARG A 69 14.26 -4.79 16.37
N ARG A 70 13.34 -4.66 15.41
CA ARG A 70 12.93 -5.72 14.48
C ARG A 70 13.52 -5.52 13.09
N GLU A 71 14.48 -4.61 12.96
CA GLU A 71 15.23 -4.38 11.73
C GLU A 71 14.34 -3.92 10.56
N CYS A 72 13.22 -3.25 10.86
CA CYS A 72 12.44 -2.55 9.86
C CYS A 72 13.19 -1.32 9.35
N LEU A 73 13.22 -1.14 8.04
CA LEU A 73 13.68 0.12 7.45
C LEU A 73 12.58 1.16 7.61
N VAL A 74 12.89 2.23 8.35
CA VAL A 74 11.98 3.38 8.48
C VAL A 74 12.54 4.55 7.69
N LEU A 75 11.73 5.10 6.79
CA LEU A 75 12.05 6.28 5.99
C LEU A 75 11.09 7.42 6.37
N HIS A 76 11.60 8.63 6.38
CA HIS A 76 10.83 9.86 6.65
C HIS A 76 10.97 10.79 5.44
N ASP A 77 10.13 11.81 5.38
CA ASP A 77 10.13 12.78 4.27
C ASP A 77 9.93 12.09 2.91
N VAL A 78 9.08 11.04 2.88
CA VAL A 78 8.75 10.29 1.67
C VAL A 78 7.41 10.78 1.15
N ASP A 79 7.43 11.52 0.05
CA ASP A 79 6.22 11.92 -0.66
C ASP A 79 5.75 10.79 -1.59
N VAL A 80 4.46 10.49 -1.55
CA VAL A 80 3.85 9.44 -2.37
C VAL A 80 3.86 9.79 -3.85
N TYR A 81 3.94 11.08 -4.20
CA TYR A 81 4.05 11.52 -5.59
C TYR A 81 5.38 11.13 -6.25
N GLU A 82 6.42 10.88 -5.46
CA GLU A 82 7.80 10.62 -5.91
C GLU A 82 8.41 9.39 -5.21
N ILE A 83 7.58 8.52 -4.64
CA ILE A 83 8.04 7.40 -3.80
C ILE A 83 8.83 6.36 -4.60
N ASP A 84 8.50 6.19 -5.89
CA ASP A 84 9.23 5.32 -6.80
C ASP A 84 10.61 5.87 -7.20
N LEU A 85 10.85 7.17 -7.00
CA LEU A 85 12.15 7.82 -7.25
C LEU A 85 13.04 7.83 -6.00
N HIS A 86 12.50 7.54 -4.82
CA HIS A 86 13.25 7.61 -3.58
C HIS A 86 14.46 6.65 -3.63
N PRO A 87 15.71 7.11 -3.34
CA PRO A 87 16.91 6.31 -3.58
C PRO A 87 16.94 4.93 -2.92
N ALA A 88 16.31 4.80 -1.75
CA ALA A 88 16.19 3.53 -1.03
C ALA A 88 15.06 2.60 -1.53
N LEU A 89 14.19 3.08 -2.44
CA LEU A 89 12.98 2.39 -2.89
C LEU A 89 12.96 2.13 -4.41
N GLN A 90 13.57 3.00 -5.23
CA GLN A 90 13.50 2.97 -6.70
C GLN A 90 13.85 1.64 -7.37
N TRP A 91 14.67 0.80 -6.72
CA TRP A 91 15.07 -0.51 -7.23
C TRP A 91 14.41 -1.69 -6.49
N ARG A 92 13.50 -1.42 -5.56
CA ARG A 92 12.81 -2.44 -4.77
C ARG A 92 11.46 -2.78 -5.38
N LYS A 93 11.10 -4.05 -5.25
CA LYS A 93 9.77 -4.56 -5.59
C LYS A 93 9.15 -5.21 -4.37
N PHE A 94 7.84 -5.04 -4.20
CA PHE A 94 7.10 -5.47 -3.02
C PHE A 94 5.99 -6.46 -3.38
N ASP A 95 5.75 -7.41 -2.48
CA ASP A 95 4.62 -8.32 -2.57
C ASP A 95 3.34 -7.61 -2.12
N VAL A 96 3.44 -6.67 -1.16
CA VAL A 96 2.31 -5.86 -0.69
C VAL A 96 2.71 -4.40 -0.48
N ILE A 97 1.96 -3.46 -1.07
CA ILE A 97 2.12 -2.01 -0.86
C ILE A 97 0.85 -1.48 -0.21
N ILE A 98 0.96 -0.93 1.01
CA ILE A 98 -0.18 -0.59 1.85
C ILE A 98 -0.27 0.92 2.06
N PHE A 99 -1.42 1.52 1.80
CA PHE A 99 -1.73 2.90 2.20
C PHE A 99 -3.06 2.95 2.98
N ASN A 100 -2.95 3.07 4.31
CA ASN A 100 -4.11 3.05 5.19
C ASN A 100 -4.69 4.46 5.41
N PHE A 101 -5.93 4.65 4.99
CA PHE A 101 -6.71 5.89 5.10
C PHE A 101 -5.98 7.12 4.54
N PRO A 102 -5.55 7.07 3.26
CA PRO A 102 -4.91 8.21 2.60
C PRO A 102 -5.80 9.45 2.67
N HIS A 103 -5.18 10.60 2.92
CA HIS A 103 -5.87 11.87 3.08
C HIS A 103 -4.97 13.02 2.64
N ALA A 104 -5.47 13.93 1.81
CA ALA A 104 -4.71 15.09 1.29
C ALA A 104 -4.48 16.21 2.34
N GLY A 105 -4.48 15.88 3.63
CA GLY A 105 -4.41 16.85 4.72
C GLY A 105 -5.72 17.56 5.02
N HIS A 106 -5.70 18.39 6.06
CA HIS A 106 -6.85 19.15 6.53
C HIS A 106 -6.55 20.63 6.43
N PHE A 107 -7.54 21.41 5.97
CA PHE A 107 -7.40 22.86 5.77
C PHE A 107 -8.51 23.60 6.52
N PRO A 108 -8.26 24.78 7.12
CA PRO A 108 -9.27 25.45 7.95
C PRO A 108 -10.55 25.81 7.18
N TRP A 109 -10.42 26.10 5.88
CA TRP A 109 -11.50 26.49 4.97
C TRP A 109 -12.07 25.32 4.15
N LEU A 110 -11.47 24.11 4.21
CA LEU A 110 -11.97 22.95 3.47
C LEU A 110 -12.59 21.90 4.39
N ARG A 111 -13.77 21.42 4.01
CA ARG A 111 -14.46 20.28 4.65
C ARG A 111 -14.42 19.07 3.72
N GLU A 112 -14.58 17.87 4.29
CA GLU A 112 -14.54 16.61 3.54
C GLU A 112 -15.50 16.56 2.33
N ARG A 113 -16.62 17.28 2.38
CA ARG A 113 -17.59 17.33 1.27
C ARG A 113 -17.31 18.41 0.23
N ASN A 114 -16.29 19.24 0.42
CA ASN A 114 -15.95 20.28 -0.55
C ASN A 114 -15.33 19.65 -1.80
N PRO A 115 -15.82 19.97 -3.01
CA PRO A 115 -15.30 19.39 -4.26
C PRO A 115 -13.79 19.51 -4.43
N GLN A 116 -13.20 20.64 -4.03
CA GLN A 116 -11.76 20.85 -4.07
C GLN A 116 -10.99 19.82 -3.23
N LEU A 117 -11.41 19.57 -1.98
CA LEU A 117 -10.72 18.60 -1.13
C LEU A 117 -10.94 17.16 -1.61
N ILE A 118 -12.13 16.86 -2.14
CA ILE A 118 -12.40 15.58 -2.80
C ILE A 118 -11.44 15.36 -3.97
N GLN A 119 -11.24 16.37 -4.82
CA GLN A 119 -10.30 16.29 -5.93
C GLN A 119 -8.86 16.08 -5.45
N MET A 120 -8.45 16.72 -4.36
CA MET A 120 -7.13 16.48 -3.76
C MET A 120 -6.96 15.04 -3.26
N HIS A 121 -7.99 14.46 -2.63
CA HIS A 121 -7.97 13.04 -2.23
C HIS A 121 -7.86 12.11 -3.44
N LYS A 122 -8.56 12.41 -4.55
CA LYS A 122 -8.44 11.66 -5.81
C LYS A 122 -7.03 11.74 -6.38
N ASN A 123 -6.46 12.94 -6.47
CA ASN A 123 -5.10 13.13 -7.00
C ASN A 123 -4.05 12.38 -6.17
N LEU A 124 -4.21 12.36 -4.84
CA LEU A 124 -3.33 11.63 -3.94
C LEU A 124 -3.35 10.12 -4.22
N LEU A 125 -4.55 9.55 -4.40
CA LEU A 125 -4.71 8.13 -4.68
C LEU A 125 -4.23 7.76 -6.09
N LYS A 126 -4.51 8.60 -7.08
CA LYS A 126 -4.00 8.40 -8.44
C LYS A 126 -2.48 8.30 -8.45
N ALA A 127 -1.79 9.28 -7.84
CA ALA A 127 -0.33 9.27 -7.74
C ALA A 127 0.19 8.04 -6.99
N PHE A 128 -0.47 7.65 -5.89
CA PHE A 128 -0.14 6.43 -5.17
C PHE A 128 -0.25 5.18 -6.05
N PHE A 129 -1.35 5.00 -6.78
CA PHE A 129 -1.54 3.84 -7.64
C PHE A 129 -0.53 3.79 -8.79
N GLU A 130 -0.25 4.92 -9.44
CA GLU A 130 0.74 5.03 -10.52
C GLU A 130 2.14 4.63 -10.04
N ASN A 131 2.57 5.17 -8.90
CA ASN A 131 3.86 4.84 -8.28
C ASN A 131 3.90 3.37 -7.81
N ALA A 132 2.87 2.92 -7.09
CA ALA A 132 2.82 1.58 -6.51
C ALA A 132 2.83 0.49 -7.59
N ARG A 133 2.14 0.70 -8.72
CA ARG A 133 2.16 -0.19 -9.89
C ARG A 133 3.60 -0.46 -10.36
N GLY A 134 4.43 0.59 -10.44
CA GLY A 134 5.84 0.50 -10.81
C GLY A 134 6.72 -0.23 -9.78
N MET A 135 6.23 -0.45 -8.56
CA MET A 135 6.96 -1.05 -7.44
C MET A 135 6.46 -2.45 -7.06
N LEU A 136 5.44 -2.98 -7.75
CA LEU A 136 4.92 -4.32 -7.49
C LEU A 136 5.83 -5.42 -8.04
N ARG A 137 5.93 -6.52 -7.29
CA ARG A 137 6.34 -7.83 -7.81
C ARG A 137 5.21 -8.46 -8.63
N GLU A 138 5.57 -9.42 -9.46
CA GLU A 138 4.60 -10.30 -10.11
C GLU A 138 3.75 -11.01 -9.03
N GLY A 139 2.42 -10.98 -9.19
CA GLY A 139 1.47 -11.49 -8.20
C GLY A 139 1.34 -10.65 -6.93
N GLY A 140 2.00 -9.48 -6.86
CA GLY A 140 1.89 -8.56 -5.73
C GLY A 140 0.59 -7.77 -5.71
N GLU A 141 0.29 -7.17 -4.56
CA GLU A 141 -0.95 -6.44 -4.30
C GLU A 141 -0.71 -5.01 -3.82
N VAL A 142 -1.45 -4.04 -4.36
CA VAL A 142 -1.63 -2.72 -3.75
C VAL A 142 -2.87 -2.75 -2.87
N GLN A 143 -2.75 -2.28 -1.63
CA GLN A 143 -3.84 -2.30 -0.67
C GLN A 143 -4.14 -0.91 -0.11
N VAL A 144 -5.39 -0.48 -0.24
CA VAL A 144 -5.88 0.78 0.34
C VAL A 144 -6.97 0.49 1.36
N ALA A 145 -6.74 0.86 2.62
CA ALA A 145 -7.82 0.89 3.59
C ALA A 145 -8.53 2.24 3.55
N THR A 146 -9.84 2.27 3.40
CA THR A 146 -10.61 3.52 3.46
C THR A 146 -12.03 3.30 3.96
N ARG A 147 -12.74 4.40 4.23
CA ARG A 147 -14.17 4.37 4.54
C ARG A 147 -14.98 4.16 3.27
N ASP A 148 -16.07 3.42 3.40
CA ASP A 148 -17.05 3.19 2.33
C ASP A 148 -18.30 4.06 2.52
N ASP A 149 -18.07 5.34 2.76
CA ASP A 149 -19.11 6.37 2.73
C ASP A 149 -18.59 7.66 2.09
N TYR A 150 -19.51 8.48 1.56
CA TYR A 150 -19.15 9.69 0.84
C TYR A 150 -18.31 10.66 1.69
N PRO A 151 -17.20 11.21 1.16
CA PRO A 151 -16.75 11.14 -0.24
C PRO A 151 -15.83 9.95 -0.59
N TYR A 152 -15.41 9.16 0.39
CA TYR A 152 -14.34 8.17 0.27
C TYR A 152 -14.73 6.93 -0.55
N ASN A 153 -16.02 6.62 -0.64
CA ASN A 153 -16.52 5.54 -1.50
C ASN A 153 -16.37 5.80 -3.02
N ARG A 154 -15.91 7.00 -3.42
CA ARG A 154 -15.63 7.38 -4.82
C ARG A 154 -14.14 7.35 -5.18
N CYS A 155 -13.28 6.99 -4.23
CA CYS A 155 -11.83 7.05 -4.38
C CYS A 155 -11.17 5.75 -4.90
N PRO A 156 -11.66 4.53 -4.59
CA PRO A 156 -11.04 3.29 -5.07
C PRO A 156 -11.04 3.09 -6.59
N TRP A 157 -11.84 3.86 -7.35
CA TRP A 157 -12.02 3.70 -8.80
C TRP A 157 -10.86 4.24 -9.63
N ASP A 158 -10.00 5.10 -9.06
CA ASP A 158 -8.86 5.67 -9.80
C ASP A 158 -7.73 4.64 -10.04
N ALA A 159 -7.82 3.44 -9.46
CA ALA A 159 -6.84 2.36 -9.64
C ALA A 159 -6.82 1.79 -11.06
N GLU A 160 -7.99 1.70 -11.72
CA GLU A 160 -8.10 1.16 -13.09
C GLU A 160 -7.36 2.05 -14.11
N GLU A 161 -7.41 3.37 -13.94
CA GLU A 161 -6.62 4.31 -14.77
C GLU A 161 -5.11 4.08 -14.65
N ALA A 162 -4.65 3.56 -13.51
CA ALA A 162 -3.26 3.17 -13.27
C ALA A 162 -2.95 1.73 -13.71
N GLY A 163 -3.87 1.04 -14.40
CA GLY A 163 -3.68 -0.35 -14.86
C GLY A 163 -3.72 -1.39 -13.73
N LEU A 164 -4.41 -1.07 -12.62
CA LEU A 164 -4.65 -1.97 -11.50
C LEU A 164 -6.13 -2.35 -11.44
N VAL A 165 -6.43 -3.63 -11.21
CA VAL A 165 -7.79 -4.14 -11.10
C VAL A 165 -8.12 -4.48 -9.65
N LEU A 166 -9.35 -4.19 -9.22
CA LEU A 166 -9.81 -4.56 -7.87
C LEU A 166 -10.03 -6.07 -7.80
N MET A 167 -9.25 -6.75 -6.96
CA MET A 167 -9.34 -8.20 -6.76
C MET A 167 -10.25 -8.56 -5.59
N GLU A 168 -10.13 -7.82 -4.48
CA GLU A 168 -10.82 -8.16 -3.25
C GLU A 168 -11.20 -6.90 -2.46
N LYS A 169 -12.36 -6.95 -1.80
CA LYS A 169 -12.81 -5.96 -0.82
C LYS A 169 -13.07 -6.65 0.52
N VAL A 170 -12.22 -6.42 1.50
CA VAL A 170 -12.32 -7.06 2.83
C VAL A 170 -12.57 -6.04 3.94
N TRP A 171 -13.27 -6.45 4.99
CA TRP A 171 -13.52 -5.56 6.14
C TRP A 171 -12.22 -5.13 6.82
N PHE A 172 -12.02 -3.82 6.98
CA PHE A 172 -10.98 -3.29 7.84
C PHE A 172 -11.55 -3.09 9.25
N LYS A 173 -11.13 -3.94 10.18
CA LYS A 173 -11.51 -3.88 11.59
C LYS A 173 -10.32 -3.45 12.41
N LYS A 174 -10.40 -2.30 13.09
CA LYS A 174 -9.29 -1.77 13.89
C LYS A 174 -8.77 -2.78 14.94
N TRP A 175 -9.66 -3.54 15.55
CA TRP A 175 -9.33 -4.53 16.58
C TRP A 175 -8.58 -5.76 16.06
N ASP A 176 -8.56 -5.98 14.74
CA ASP A 176 -7.72 -7.02 14.12
C ASP A 176 -6.22 -6.67 14.20
N TYR A 177 -5.88 -5.41 14.52
CA TYR A 177 -4.52 -4.91 14.60
C TYR A 177 -4.24 -4.33 16.01
N PRO A 178 -3.85 -5.17 16.99
CA PRO A 178 -3.65 -4.74 18.37
C PRO A 178 -2.66 -3.55 18.49
N GLY A 179 -3.10 -2.47 19.12
CA GLY A 179 -2.30 -1.26 19.32
C GLY A 179 -2.31 -0.27 18.15
N TYR A 180 -2.94 -0.59 17.01
CA TYR A 180 -3.10 0.34 15.91
C TYR A 180 -3.93 1.57 16.31
N GLN A 181 -3.47 2.76 15.91
CA GLN A 181 -4.18 4.02 16.04
C GLN A 181 -4.23 4.75 14.70
N ASN A 182 -5.43 4.96 14.18
CA ASN A 182 -5.66 5.77 12.99
C ASN A 182 -5.47 7.26 13.34
N LYS A 183 -4.39 7.88 12.86
CA LYS A 183 -4.08 9.31 13.08
C LYS A 183 -4.55 10.17 11.91
N ARG A 184 -4.85 11.44 12.16
CA ARG A 184 -5.21 12.39 11.09
C ARG A 184 -3.95 12.85 10.36
N GLY A 185 -4.02 12.89 9.03
CA GLY A 185 -2.98 13.49 8.20
C GLY A 185 -3.00 15.02 8.19
N GLY A 186 -1.87 15.62 7.82
CA GLY A 186 -1.66 17.07 7.78
C GLY A 186 -1.49 17.70 9.17
N ASP A 187 -1.38 19.03 9.26
CA ASP A 187 -1.00 19.70 10.51
C ASP A 187 -2.14 19.91 11.51
N ILE A 188 -3.38 19.99 11.02
CA ILE A 188 -4.52 20.34 11.86
C ILE A 188 -4.95 19.13 12.67
N LYS A 189 -4.66 19.18 13.98
CA LYS A 189 -5.04 18.13 14.95
C LYS A 189 -4.51 16.75 14.54
N SER A 190 -3.31 16.69 13.96
CA SER A 190 -2.68 15.47 13.44
C SER A 190 -2.70 14.30 14.42
N ASN A 191 -2.42 14.55 15.70
CA ASN A 191 -2.38 13.50 16.72
C ASN A 191 -3.75 12.99 17.19
N LYS A 192 -4.85 13.61 16.73
CA LYS A 192 -6.20 13.09 17.00
C LYS A 192 -6.52 11.93 16.06
N THR A 193 -7.41 11.06 16.50
CA THR A 193 -8.00 10.03 15.64
C THR A 193 -9.17 10.59 14.83
N PHE A 194 -9.52 9.93 13.75
CA PHE A 194 -10.78 10.16 13.04
C PHE A 194 -11.76 9.00 13.26
N ARG A 195 -13.04 9.23 12.98
CA ARG A 195 -14.07 8.21 13.18
C ARG A 195 -13.96 7.13 12.10
N LEU A 196 -13.72 5.90 12.53
CA LEU A 196 -13.88 4.72 11.69
C LEU A 196 -15.37 4.33 11.65
N ARG A 197 -15.91 4.16 10.45
CA ARG A 197 -17.28 3.66 10.20
C ARG A 197 -17.16 2.33 9.46
N ASN A 198 -17.94 2.12 8.41
CA ASN A 198 -17.74 1.01 7.48
C ASN A 198 -16.42 1.26 6.75
N CYS A 199 -15.38 0.53 7.14
CA CYS A 199 -14.05 0.63 6.56
C CYS A 199 -13.68 -0.71 5.91
N PHE A 200 -13.06 -0.65 4.74
CA PHE A 200 -12.61 -1.80 3.99
C PHE A 200 -11.17 -1.61 3.54
N THR A 201 -10.45 -2.72 3.42
CA THR A 201 -9.22 -2.79 2.62
C THR A 201 -9.61 -3.27 1.23
N PHE A 202 -9.32 -2.44 0.24
CA PHE A 202 -9.43 -2.75 -1.17
C PHE A 202 -8.07 -3.25 -1.65
N LYS A 203 -8.03 -4.42 -2.27
CA LYS A 203 -6.81 -5.05 -2.77
C LYS A 203 -6.83 -5.05 -4.28
N PHE A 204 -5.78 -4.52 -4.88
CA PHE A 204 -5.63 -4.38 -6.32
C PHE A 204 -4.40 -5.12 -6.80
N ALA A 205 -4.46 -5.67 -8.01
CA ALA A 205 -3.32 -6.32 -8.67
C ALA A 205 -3.13 -5.74 -10.08
N LEU A 206 -1.99 -6.03 -10.70
CA LEU A 206 -1.77 -5.69 -12.11
C LEU A 206 -2.84 -6.35 -12.98
N GLN A 207 -3.40 -5.59 -13.92
CA GLN A 207 -4.25 -6.16 -14.95
C GLN A 207 -3.45 -7.18 -15.77
N GLN A 208 -3.82 -8.46 -15.68
CA GLN A 208 -3.26 -9.48 -16.56
C GLN A 208 -3.97 -9.37 -17.91
N TYR A 209 -3.19 -9.18 -18.98
CA TYR A 209 -3.70 -9.41 -20.34
C TYR A 209 -3.54 -10.90 -20.61
N GLU A 210 -4.65 -11.63 -20.62
CA GLU A 210 -4.65 -12.98 -21.19
C GLU A 210 -4.36 -12.82 -22.69
N TYR A 211 -3.18 -13.24 -23.14
CA TYR A 211 -2.98 -13.54 -24.55
C TYR A 211 -3.70 -14.85 -24.82
N ASP A 212 -4.85 -14.76 -25.50
CA ASP A 212 -5.60 -15.91 -25.98
C ASP A 212 -4.75 -16.58 -27.08
N CYS A 213 -3.89 -17.52 -26.68
CA CYS A 213 -3.17 -18.37 -27.61
C CYS A 213 -4.15 -19.44 -28.13
N THR A 214 -4.95 -19.10 -29.14
CA THR A 214 -5.60 -20.13 -29.96
C THR A 214 -4.50 -20.84 -30.75
N CYS A 215 -4.08 -22.00 -30.25
CA CYS A 215 -3.30 -22.96 -31.01
C CYS A 215 -4.18 -23.54 -32.12
N ASP A 216 -3.97 -23.10 -33.36
CA ASP A 216 -4.46 -23.83 -34.53
C ASP A 216 -3.74 -25.18 -34.60
N GLU A 217 -4.50 -26.26 -34.39
CA GLU A 217 -4.05 -27.63 -34.57
C GLU A 217 -3.72 -27.90 -36.06
N MET A 218 -2.47 -28.31 -36.29
CA MET A 218 -1.99 -29.27 -37.29
C MET A 218 -2.85 -29.52 -38.55
N SER A 219 -2.30 -29.15 -39.72
CA SER A 219 -2.35 -30.02 -40.91
C SER A 219 -0.96 -30.13 -41.53
N VAL A 220 -0.20 -31.12 -41.07
CA VAL A 220 0.89 -31.70 -41.85
C VAL A 220 0.27 -32.82 -42.68
N CYS A 221 0.04 -32.57 -43.97
CA CYS A 221 0.02 -33.65 -44.96
C CYS A 221 1.35 -33.57 -45.72
N SER A 222 2.21 -34.53 -45.43
CA SER A 222 3.26 -35.00 -46.31
C SER A 222 2.67 -35.43 -47.65
N ASP A 223 3.36 -35.11 -48.74
CA ASP A 223 3.91 -36.12 -49.67
C ASP A 223 4.81 -35.45 -50.72
N ASP A 224 6.10 -35.73 -50.57
CA ASP A 224 7.02 -36.24 -51.60
C ASP A 224 7.24 -35.52 -52.96
N HIS A 225 8.54 -35.29 -53.19
CA HIS A 225 9.35 -35.79 -54.33
C HIS A 225 9.99 -34.79 -55.34
N TYR A 226 11.35 -34.87 -55.37
CA TYR A 226 12.36 -34.55 -56.41
C TYR A 226 12.63 -33.06 -56.79
N MET A 227 13.80 -32.49 -56.43
CA MET A 227 15.15 -32.52 -57.07
C MET A 227 15.43 -31.35 -58.05
N ILE A 228 16.37 -30.49 -57.64
CA ILE A 228 17.47 -29.90 -58.43
C ILE A 228 17.18 -29.47 -59.89
N MET A 229 16.89 -28.18 -60.11
CA MET A 229 17.76 -27.13 -60.70
C MET A 229 16.98 -25.81 -60.78
#